data_AF-A0AAV0LMV8-F1
#
_entry.id   AF-A0AAV0LMV8-F1
#
_cell.length_a   1.000
_cell.length_b   1.000
_cell.length_c   1.000
_cell.angle_alpha   90.00
_cell.angle_beta   90.00
_cell.angle_gamma   90.00
#
_symmetry.space_group_name_H-M   'P 1'
#
loop_
_entity.id
_entity.type
_entity.pdbx_description
1 polymer ?
#
loop_
_entity_poly.entity_id
_entity_poly.type
_entity_poly.pdbx_seq_one_letter_code
_entity_poly.pdbx_strand_id
1 'polypeptide(L)'
;MQKQLPINTAILAFLCSFTVISNAQSLPPAWADGFVYENGPVGPNPIVIEAFFDPVCSDSRDSWAPLKLALTHYGSRVSLLLHLLPLPYHDNAYVASRALHIANLLNSSSTFPLLEQFFKYQVRNFNEFLKWYI
;
A
#
# COMPACT_ATOMS: atom_id res chain seq x y z
N MET A 1 17.50 16.85 -63.01
CA MET A 1 16.04 16.90 -62.74
C MET A 1 15.79 16.52 -61.30
N GLN A 2 15.64 17.51 -60.41
CA GLN A 2 15.21 17.26 -59.03
C GLN A 2 13.68 17.04 -59.04
N LYS A 3 13.24 15.84 -58.68
CA LYS A 3 11.81 15.55 -58.49
C LYS A 3 11.37 16.25 -57.20
N GLN A 4 10.53 17.27 -57.32
CA GLN A 4 9.90 17.90 -56.16
C GLN A 4 8.97 16.88 -55.52
N LEU A 5 9.19 16.58 -54.24
CA LEU A 5 8.33 15.70 -53.46
C LEU A 5 6.98 16.42 -53.27
N PRO A 6 5.82 15.78 -53.55
CA PRO A 6 4.54 16.45 -53.42
C PRO A 6 4.31 16.90 -51.97
N ILE A 7 3.89 18.16 -51.79
CA ILE A 7 3.58 18.75 -50.47
C ILE A 7 2.64 17.86 -49.64
N ASN A 8 1.68 17.21 -50.30
CA ASN A 8 0.74 16.30 -49.65
C ASN A 8 1.43 15.08 -49.01
N THR A 9 2.51 14.59 -49.61
CA THR A 9 3.33 13.49 -49.05
C THR A 9 4.11 13.96 -47.82
N ALA A 10 4.60 15.21 -47.83
CA ALA A 10 5.29 15.78 -46.68
C ALA A 10 4.33 16.04 -45.51
N ILE A 11 3.12 16.52 -45.80
CA ILE A 11 2.05 16.72 -44.78
C ILE A 11 1.61 15.38 -44.18
N LEU A 12 1.43 14.34 -45.00
CA LEU A 12 1.05 13.01 -44.53
C LEU A 12 2.15 12.40 -43.63
N ALA A 13 3.42 12.54 -44.03
CA ALA A 13 4.55 12.08 -43.22
C ALA A 13 4.66 12.83 -41.89
N PHE A 14 4.42 14.14 -41.89
CA PHE A 14 4.38 14.98 -40.69
C PHE A 14 3.25 14.57 -39.75
N LEU A 15 2.04 14.36 -40.27
CA LEU A 15 0.89 13.89 -39.47
C LEU A 15 1.12 12.49 -38.88
N CYS A 16 1.76 11.58 -39.61
CA CYS A 16 2.12 10.24 -39.10
C CYS A 16 3.17 10.30 -37.98
N SER A 17 4.08 11.28 -37.97
CA SER A 17 5.03 11.45 -36.87
C SER A 17 4.41 11.99 -35.57
N PHE A 18 3.19 12.53 -35.63
CA PHE A 18 2.40 12.96 -34.46
C PHE A 18 1.45 11.87 -33.94
N THR A 19 1.55 10.62 -34.41
CA THR A 19 0.93 9.50 -33.67
C THR A 19 1.71 9.33 -32.37
N VAL A 20 1.34 10.15 -31.40
CA VAL A 20 1.79 10.14 -30.01
C VAL A 20 1.79 8.68 -29.56
N ILE A 21 2.95 8.23 -29.07
CA ILE A 21 3.03 7.02 -28.27
C ILE A 21 2.16 7.31 -27.05
N SER A 22 0.88 6.96 -27.13
CA SER A 22 -0.02 7.01 -26.00
C SER A 22 0.51 5.95 -25.04
N ASN A 23 1.25 6.38 -24.01
CA ASN A 23 1.41 5.54 -22.84
C ASN A 23 0.01 5.34 -22.30
N ALA A 24 -0.56 4.16 -22.58
CA ALA A 24 -1.78 3.73 -21.94
C ALA A 24 -1.57 3.88 -20.44
N GLN A 25 -2.57 4.44 -19.75
CA GLN A 25 -2.58 4.53 -18.30
C GLN A 25 -2.28 3.12 -17.77
N SER A 26 -1.23 2.97 -16.94
CA SER A 26 -0.90 1.66 -16.38
C SER A 26 -2.16 1.11 -15.76
N LEU A 27 -2.62 -0.06 -16.21
CA LEU A 27 -3.73 -0.74 -15.54
C LEU A 27 -3.41 -0.73 -14.04
N PRO A 28 -4.38 -0.39 -13.17
CA PRO A 28 -4.20 -0.53 -11.74
C PRO A 28 -3.56 -1.89 -11.48
N PRO A 29 -2.53 -1.98 -10.61
CA PRO A 29 -1.86 -3.25 -10.35
C PRO A 29 -2.90 -4.35 -10.17
N ALA A 30 -2.73 -5.48 -10.86
CA ALA A 30 -3.70 -6.59 -10.84
C ALA A 30 -3.87 -7.19 -9.43
N TRP A 31 -3.00 -6.82 -8.49
CA TRP A 31 -2.98 -7.24 -7.11
C TRP A 31 -3.29 -6.03 -6.23
N ALA A 32 -4.30 -6.14 -5.37
CA ALA A 32 -4.58 -5.15 -4.34
C ALA A 32 -3.32 -4.94 -3.50
N ASP A 33 -2.90 -3.70 -3.29
CA ASP A 33 -1.79 -3.40 -2.41
C ASP A 33 -2.04 -3.95 -0.99
N GLY A 34 -0.97 -4.08 -0.20
CA GLY A 34 -1.08 -4.52 1.19
C GLY A 34 -0.77 -5.99 1.47
N PHE A 35 -1.09 -6.39 2.70
CA PHE A 35 -0.69 -7.66 3.31
C PHE A 35 -1.90 -8.44 3.79
N VAL A 36 -2.01 -9.70 3.38
CA VAL A 36 -3.05 -10.61 3.84
C VAL A 36 -2.71 -11.09 5.25
N TYR A 37 -3.61 -10.87 6.20
CA TYR A 37 -3.43 -11.35 7.58
C TYR A 37 -3.82 -12.82 7.71
N GLU A 38 -2.89 -13.64 8.23
CA GLU A 38 -3.02 -15.09 8.36
C GLU A 38 -3.37 -15.79 7.04
N ASN A 39 -4.64 -16.14 6.87
CA ASN A 39 -5.14 -16.82 5.67
C ASN A 39 -5.93 -15.83 4.81
N GLY A 40 -5.77 -15.96 3.49
CA GLY A 40 -6.53 -15.19 2.52
C GLY A 40 -8.02 -15.50 2.55
N PRO A 41 -8.83 -14.78 1.76
CA PRO A 41 -10.25 -15.03 1.63
C PRO A 41 -10.52 -16.51 1.29
N VAL A 42 -11.29 -17.22 2.13
CA VAL A 42 -11.62 -18.65 1.92
C VAL A 42 -13.12 -18.79 1.62
N GLY A 43 -13.46 -19.35 0.46
CA GLY A 43 -14.83 -19.69 0.08
C GLY A 43 -15.41 -18.82 -1.04
N PRO A 44 -16.69 -19.04 -1.42
CA PRO A 44 -17.28 -18.46 -2.62
C PRO A 44 -17.65 -16.96 -2.52
N ASN A 45 -17.85 -16.42 -1.31
CA ASN A 45 -18.20 -15.01 -1.07
C ASN A 45 -17.60 -14.48 0.25
N PRO A 46 -16.28 -14.34 0.37
CA PRO A 46 -15.65 -13.86 1.60
C PRO A 46 -15.82 -12.34 1.76
N ILE A 47 -16.14 -11.89 2.98
CA ILE A 47 -16.12 -10.46 3.31
C ILE A 47 -14.66 -10.06 3.52
N VAL A 48 -14.16 -9.14 2.71
CA VAL A 48 -12.80 -8.59 2.87
C VAL A 48 -12.89 -7.31 3.68
N ILE A 49 -12.21 -7.29 4.83
CA ILE A 49 -11.98 -6.07 5.60
C ILE A 49 -10.68 -5.48 5.09
N GLU A 50 -10.75 -4.27 4.54
CA GLU A 50 -9.58 -3.50 4.14
C GLU A 50 -9.25 -2.48 5.24
N ALA A 51 -8.05 -2.57 5.81
CA ALA A 51 -7.60 -1.68 6.87
C ALA A 51 -6.40 -0.84 6.39
N PHE A 52 -6.49 0.48 6.52
CA PHE A 52 -5.42 1.41 6.15
C PHE A 52 -4.68 1.87 7.39
N PHE A 53 -3.47 1.34 7.59
CA PHE A 53 -2.70 1.54 8.81
C PHE A 53 -1.46 2.38 8.54
N ASP A 54 -1.28 3.42 9.33
CA ASP A 54 0.03 4.01 9.56
C ASP A 54 0.74 3.21 10.68
N PRO A 55 1.93 2.62 10.41
CA PRO A 55 2.64 1.76 11.37
C PRO A 55 3.17 2.47 12.62
N VAL A 56 3.15 3.80 12.67
CA VAL A 56 3.59 4.57 13.85
C VAL A 56 2.46 5.36 14.53
N CYS A 57 1.23 5.27 14.03
CA CYS A 57 0.07 5.97 14.58
C CYS A 57 -0.56 5.23 15.76
N SER A 58 -0.92 5.96 16.83
CA SER A 58 -1.67 5.41 17.99
C SER A 58 -3.02 4.85 17.64
N ASP A 59 -3.75 5.48 16.73
CA ASP A 59 -5.11 5.06 16.44
C ASP A 59 -5.08 3.75 15.63
N SER A 60 -4.13 3.61 14.68
CA SER A 60 -3.85 2.35 14.00
C SER A 60 -3.53 1.25 15.02
N ARG A 61 -2.60 1.53 15.97
CA ARG A 61 -2.22 0.60 17.03
C ARG A 61 -3.43 0.17 17.87
N ASP A 62 -4.21 1.13 18.35
CA ASP A 62 -5.31 0.88 19.28
C ASP A 62 -6.47 0.15 18.61
N SER A 63 -6.64 0.34 17.30
CA SER A 63 -7.60 -0.43 16.49
C SER A 63 -7.17 -1.88 16.20
N TRP A 64 -5.88 -2.22 16.37
CA TRP A 64 -5.35 -3.55 16.02
C TRP A 64 -5.96 -4.68 16.87
N ALA A 65 -6.05 -4.49 18.19
CA ALA A 65 -6.62 -5.49 19.08
C ALA A 65 -8.11 -5.79 18.82
N PRO A 66 -9.01 -4.78 18.76
CA PRO A 66 -10.42 -5.03 18.43
C PRO A 66 -10.60 -5.61 17.01
N LEU A 67 -9.76 -5.22 16.05
CA LEU A 67 -9.79 -5.81 14.71
C LEU A 67 -9.49 -7.32 14.75
N LYS A 68 -8.43 -7.74 15.47
CA LYS A 68 -8.12 -9.17 15.65
C LYS A 68 -9.26 -9.94 16.35
N LEU A 69 -9.95 -9.31 17.32
CA LEU A 69 -11.12 -9.90 17.96
C LEU A 69 -12.27 -10.11 16.97
N ALA A 70 -12.52 -9.15 16.07
CA ALA A 70 -13.53 -9.29 15.03
C ALA A 70 -13.19 -10.43 14.06
N LEU A 71 -11.93 -10.53 13.62
CA LEU A 71 -11.47 -11.63 12.75
C LEU A 71 -11.65 -12.99 13.42
N THR A 72 -11.32 -13.09 14.70
CA THR A 72 -11.53 -14.31 15.50
C THR A 72 -13.01 -14.66 15.60
N HIS A 73 -13.87 -13.67 15.85
CA HIS A 73 -15.32 -13.89 16.03
C HIS A 73 -16.02 -14.34 14.74
N TYR A 74 -15.68 -13.73 13.60
CA TYR A 74 -16.32 -14.03 12.33
C TYR A 74 -15.69 -15.24 11.62
N GLY A 75 -14.44 -15.58 11.92
CA GLY A 75 -13.73 -16.75 11.40
C GLY A 75 -13.57 -16.70 9.88
N SER A 76 -13.75 -17.83 9.21
CA SER A 76 -13.59 -17.96 7.74
C SER A 76 -14.54 -17.12 6.89
N ARG A 77 -15.55 -16.46 7.50
CA ARG A 77 -16.46 -15.55 6.80
C ARG A 77 -15.80 -14.22 6.43
N VAL A 78 -14.73 -13.87 7.13
CA VAL A 78 -14.00 -12.61 6.91
C VAL A 78 -12.53 -12.88 6.66
N SER A 79 -11.90 -12.02 5.88
CA SER A 79 -10.45 -11.96 5.69
C SER A 79 -9.98 -10.52 5.81
N LEU A 80 -8.75 -10.31 6.30
CA LEU A 80 -8.17 -8.98 6.42
C LEU A 80 -7.07 -8.77 5.37
N LEU A 81 -7.20 -7.66 4.64
CA LEU A 81 -6.15 -7.08 3.82
C LEU A 81 -5.71 -5.76 4.46
N LEU A 82 -4.45 -5.69 4.90
CA LEU A 82 -3.88 -4.52 5.55
C LEU A 82 -3.05 -3.70 4.56
N HIS A 83 -3.51 -2.48 4.29
CA HIS A 83 -2.86 -1.46 3.48
C HIS A 83 -2.01 -0.56 4.36
N LEU A 84 -0.81 -0.18 3.88
CA LEU A 84 0.01 0.81 4.58
C LEU A 84 -0.31 2.21 4.06
N LEU A 85 -0.62 3.11 4.99
CA LEU A 85 -0.91 4.51 4.71
C LEU A 85 -0.01 5.40 5.58
N PRO A 86 1.27 5.60 5.20
CA PRO A 86 2.17 6.46 5.97
C PRO A 86 1.73 7.92 5.86
N LEU A 87 1.31 8.52 6.97
CA LEU A 87 0.83 9.90 6.98
C LEU A 87 2.01 10.88 6.93
N PRO A 88 1.92 11.98 6.16
CA PRO A 88 3.06 12.86 5.89
C PRO A 88 3.55 13.64 7.11
N TYR A 89 2.78 13.66 8.20
CA TYR A 89 3.09 14.35 9.46
C TYR A 89 3.59 13.42 10.57
N HIS A 90 3.73 12.12 10.31
CA HIS A 90 4.32 11.17 11.23
C HIS A 90 5.77 10.87 10.83
N ASP A 91 6.72 11.28 11.68
CA ASP A 91 8.13 10.96 11.48
C ASP A 91 8.32 9.44 11.38
N ASN A 92 9.15 9.03 10.43
CA ASN A 92 9.46 7.63 10.14
C ASN A 92 8.29 6.77 9.64
N ALA A 93 7.08 7.30 9.43
CA ALA A 93 5.95 6.52 8.91
C ALA A 93 6.30 5.86 7.56
N TYR A 94 6.89 6.63 6.64
CA TYR A 94 7.35 6.09 5.35
C TYR A 94 8.44 5.02 5.50
N VAL A 95 9.41 5.23 6.41
CA VAL A 95 10.51 4.29 6.66
C VAL A 95 10.00 2.99 7.27
N ALA A 96 9.11 3.07 8.26
CA ALA A 96 8.46 1.92 8.87
C ALA A 96 7.61 1.15 7.84
N SER A 97 6.86 1.85 6.99
CA SER A 97 6.10 1.23 5.90
C SER A 97 7.00 0.47 4.92
N ARG A 98 8.15 1.06 4.54
CA ARG A 98 9.15 0.37 3.71
C ARG A 98 9.74 -0.85 4.40
N ALA A 99 10.01 -0.77 5.70
CA ALA A 99 10.53 -1.90 6.47
C ALA A 99 9.56 -3.09 6.46
N LEU A 100 8.25 -2.84 6.55
CA LEU A 100 7.22 -3.88 6.45
C LEU A 100 7.17 -4.51 5.05
N HIS A 101 7.27 -3.71 3.98
CA HIS A 101 7.38 -4.27 2.63
C HIS A 101 8.62 -5.14 2.45
N ILE A 102 9.78 -4.70 2.96
CA ILE A 102 11.02 -5.50 2.91
C ILE A 102 10.86 -6.80 3.70
N ALA A 103 10.29 -6.73 4.92
CA ALA A 103 10.02 -7.91 5.73
C ALA A 103 9.10 -8.89 4.99
N ASN A 104 8.04 -8.40 4.36
CA ASN A 104 7.13 -9.22 3.57
C ASN A 104 7.82 -9.89 2.36
N LEU A 105 8.71 -9.17 1.68
CA LEU A 105 9.49 -9.70 0.55
C LEU A 105 10.45 -10.82 0.98
N LEU A 106 11.05 -10.67 2.17
CA LEU A 106 11.99 -11.67 2.70
C LEU A 106 11.25 -12.88 3.30
N ASN A 107 10.17 -12.62 4.04
CA ASN A 107 9.30 -13.63 4.64
C ASN A 107 7.95 -12.99 5.01
N SER A 108 6.89 -13.34 4.27
CA SER A 108 5.54 -12.81 4.50
C SER A 108 5.01 -13.07 5.91
N SER A 109 5.45 -14.15 6.57
CA SER A 109 5.05 -14.46 7.95
C SER A 109 5.64 -13.50 8.98
N SER A 110 6.65 -12.70 8.61
CA SER A 110 7.31 -11.74 9.50
C SER A 110 6.65 -10.35 9.52
N THR A 111 5.77 -10.05 8.55
CA THR A 111 5.16 -8.73 8.36
C THR A 111 4.36 -8.28 9.58
N PHE A 112 3.39 -9.10 10.03
CA PHE A 112 2.56 -8.73 11.19
C PHE A 112 3.31 -8.79 12.52
N PRO A 113 4.20 -9.77 12.79
CA PRO A 113 5.10 -9.71 13.94
C PRO A 113 5.92 -8.42 14.00
N LEU A 114 6.43 -7.93 12.87
CA LEU A 114 7.16 -6.66 12.80
C LEU A 114 6.25 -5.46 13.05
N LEU A 115 5.05 -5.43 12.45
CA LEU A 115 4.05 -4.39 12.70
C LEU A 115 3.70 -4.30 14.20
N GLU A 116 3.52 -5.44 14.86
CA GLU A 116 3.26 -5.50 16.30
C GLU A 116 4.45 -5.00 17.13
N GLN A 117 5.70 -5.18 16.67
CA GLN A 117 6.86 -4.57 17.34
C GLN A 117 6.84 -3.04 17.22
N PHE A 118 6.49 -2.48 16.05
CA PHE A 118 6.36 -1.02 15.90
C PHE A 118 5.32 -0.45 16.87
N PHE A 119 4.15 -1.07 16.91
CA PHE A 119 3.08 -0.75 17.85
C PHE A 119 3.48 -0.86 19.32
N LYS A 120 4.24 -1.90 19.68
CA LYS A 120 4.73 -2.11 21.05
C LYS A 120 5.71 -1.02 21.50
N TYR A 121 6.64 -0.61 20.63
CA TYR A 121 7.70 0.33 20.99
C TYR A 121 7.39 1.79 20.69
N GLN A 122 6.30 2.09 19.97
CA GLN A 122 5.76 3.44 19.79
C GLN A 122 5.63 4.21 21.11
N VAL A 123 5.14 3.55 22.18
CA VAL A 123 4.86 4.18 23.48
C VAL A 123 6.14 4.71 24.14
N ARG A 124 7.29 4.09 23.86
CA ARG A 124 8.58 4.55 24.39
C ARG A 124 8.93 5.95 23.89
N ASN A 125 8.56 6.28 22.65
CA ASN A 125 8.82 7.59 22.05
C ASN A 125 7.73 8.62 22.40
N PHE A 126 6.47 8.20 22.54
CA PHE A 126 5.37 9.11 22.96
C PHE A 126 5.50 9.57 24.41
N ASN A 127 5.88 8.66 25.33
CA ASN A 127 6.13 9.02 26.73
C ASN A 127 7.37 9.90 26.90
N GLU A 128 8.33 9.89 25.98
CA GLU A 128 9.39 10.90 25.98
C GLU A 128 8.90 12.25 25.45
N PHE A 129 8.05 12.27 24.42
CA PHE A 129 7.47 13.51 23.90
C PHE A 129 6.57 14.23 24.93
N LEU A 130 5.80 13.48 25.74
CA LEU A 130 5.02 14.04 26.85
C LEU A 130 5.89 14.51 28.03
N LYS A 131 7.07 13.93 28.26
CA LYS A 131 8.02 14.40 29.29
C LYS A 131 8.67 15.75 28.97
N TRP A 132 8.59 16.22 27.72
CA TRP A 132 9.04 17.55 27.33
C TRP A 132 7.94 18.61 27.46
N TYR A 133 6.71 18.22 27.83
CA TYR A 133 5.55 19.12 27.95
C TYR A 133 4.93 19.13 29.36
N ILE A 134 5.56 18.46 30.33
CA ILE A 134 5.26 18.50 31.77
C ILE A 134 6.58 18.70 32.50
#